data_AF-A0A2N1RV27-F1
#
_entry.id   AF-A0A2N1RV27-F1
#
_cell.length_a   1.000
_cell.length_b   1.000
_cell.length_c   1.000
_cell.angle_alpha   90.00
_cell.angle_beta   90.00
_cell.angle_gamma   90.00
#
_symmetry.space_group_name_H-M   'P 1'
#
loop_
_entity.id
_entity.type
_entity.pdbx_description
1 polymer ?
#
loop_
_entity_poly.entity_id
_entity_poly.type
_entity_poly.pdbx_seq_one_letter_code
_entity_poly.pdbx_strand_id
1 'polypeptide(L)'
;MKILLTNDDGIEAEGLQILYKVLSEENDVYIIAPDQERSACSNIFTMRDELHVNRRNEYSYSISGYPADCVSLGLHSDIIPDIDLVISGINHGPNLGDDIHFSGTVAGARTSFIFGKPSLAVSIDSFHAASPFLIETSRFISKFIKTETIPADAYFNINYPNLTAADIKGVKYTSLSKRIYKDKYQMTTTDDPDQFKMKLYGIIETESSAWNDSFALENAYISITPMSIDSTDYNLLKKLQTQ
;
A
#
# COMPACT_ATOMS: atom_id res chain seq x y z
N MET A 1 5.85 -20.32 1.55
CA MET A 1 4.41 -19.94 1.47
C MET A 1 4.07 -19.62 0.03
N LYS A 2 2.79 -19.58 -0.31
CA LYS A 2 2.28 -18.99 -1.55
C LYS A 2 1.89 -17.55 -1.32
N ILE A 3 2.54 -16.63 -2.02
CA ILE A 3 2.40 -15.19 -1.82
C ILE A 3 1.85 -14.55 -3.10
N LEU A 4 0.82 -13.73 -2.97
CA LEU A 4 0.36 -12.85 -4.05
C LEU A 4 0.97 -11.46 -3.86
N LEU A 5 1.61 -10.95 -4.90
CA LEU A 5 2.09 -9.59 -4.99
C LEU A 5 1.22 -8.74 -5.92
N THR A 6 0.99 -7.50 -5.51
CA THR A 6 0.37 -6.43 -6.31
C THR A 6 1.03 -5.09 -5.96
N ASN A 7 0.69 -4.02 -6.67
CA ASN A 7 1.01 -2.64 -6.32
C ASN A 7 0.03 -1.69 -7.03
N ASP A 8 0.21 -0.38 -6.85
CA ASP A 8 -0.41 0.69 -7.67
C ASP A 8 0.55 1.31 -8.70
N ASP A 9 1.86 1.09 -8.62
CA ASP A 9 2.82 1.58 -9.63
C ASP A 9 2.78 0.80 -10.97
N GLY A 10 2.13 -0.36 -10.99
CA GLY A 10 1.99 -1.23 -12.15
C GLY A 10 3.01 -2.38 -12.22
N ILE A 11 2.76 -3.33 -13.12
CA ILE A 11 3.49 -4.61 -13.17
C ILE A 11 4.99 -4.46 -13.44
N GLU A 12 5.40 -3.46 -14.22
CA GLU A 12 6.80 -3.24 -14.57
C GLU A 12 7.56 -2.42 -13.51
N ALA A 13 6.91 -2.03 -12.42
CA ALA A 13 7.52 -1.19 -11.39
C ALA A 13 8.70 -1.88 -10.72
N GLU A 14 9.79 -1.13 -10.56
CA GLU A 14 11.05 -1.64 -10.00
C GLU A 14 10.86 -2.21 -8.58
N GLY A 15 10.08 -1.51 -7.73
CA GLY A 15 9.77 -1.97 -6.37
C GLY A 15 9.08 -3.34 -6.32
N LEU A 16 8.12 -3.58 -7.21
CA LEU A 16 7.42 -4.86 -7.31
C LEU A 16 8.33 -5.97 -7.82
N GLN A 17 9.12 -5.69 -8.86
CA GLN A 17 10.03 -6.68 -9.46
C GLN A 17 11.15 -7.10 -8.50
N ILE A 18 11.72 -6.15 -7.75
CA ILE A 18 12.72 -6.46 -6.72
C ILE A 18 12.10 -7.26 -5.58
N LEU A 19 10.90 -6.89 -5.12
CA LEU A 19 10.18 -7.62 -4.08
C LEU A 19 9.89 -9.07 -4.51
N TYR A 20 9.39 -9.26 -5.73
CA TYR A 20 9.19 -10.57 -6.33
C TYR A 20 10.47 -11.41 -6.32
N LYS A 21 11.57 -10.84 -6.82
CA LYS A 21 12.85 -11.54 -6.91
C LYS A 21 13.33 -12.03 -5.55
N VAL A 22 13.30 -11.16 -4.54
CA VAL A 22 13.79 -11.50 -3.19
C VAL A 22 12.88 -12.50 -2.49
N LEU A 23 11.56 -12.37 -2.61
CA LEU A 23 10.63 -13.29 -1.95
C LEU A 23 10.62 -14.68 -2.61
N SER A 24 10.84 -14.75 -3.92
CA SER A 24 10.88 -16.00 -4.69
C SER A 24 12.08 -16.90 -4.36
N GLU A 25 13.08 -16.40 -3.62
CA GLU A 25 14.21 -17.22 -3.16
C GLU A 25 13.76 -18.33 -2.20
N GLU A 26 12.65 -18.13 -1.49
CA GLU A 26 12.18 -19.06 -0.44
C GLU A 26 10.65 -19.28 -0.44
N ASN A 27 9.92 -18.74 -1.42
CA ASN A 27 8.46 -18.82 -1.50
C ASN A 27 7.97 -19.04 -2.93
N ASP A 28 6.75 -19.55 -3.07
CA ASP A 28 6.03 -19.59 -4.34
C ASP A 28 5.33 -18.22 -4.50
N VAL A 29 5.85 -17.37 -5.38
CA VAL A 29 5.36 -15.98 -5.51
C VAL A 29 4.64 -15.81 -6.83
N TYR A 30 3.46 -15.19 -6.77
CA TYR A 30 2.63 -14.84 -7.91
C TYR A 30 2.45 -13.32 -7.95
N ILE A 31 2.41 -12.74 -9.15
CA ILE A 31 2.15 -11.32 -9.36
C ILE A 31 0.82 -11.17 -10.11
N ILE A 32 -0.09 -10.39 -9.56
CA ILE A 32 -1.18 -9.79 -10.31
C ILE A 32 -1.13 -8.30 -10.02
N ALA A 33 -0.88 -7.48 -11.03
CA ALA A 33 -0.71 -6.04 -10.86
C ALA A 33 -1.36 -5.26 -12.01
N PRO A 34 -1.64 -3.97 -11.83
CA PRO A 34 -2.12 -3.12 -12.91
C PRO A 34 -1.17 -3.10 -14.11
N ASP A 35 -1.70 -2.93 -15.31
CA ASP A 35 -0.93 -2.79 -16.55
C ASP A 35 -0.24 -1.42 -16.71
N GLN A 36 -0.65 -0.45 -15.91
CA GLN A 36 -0.11 0.92 -15.86
C GLN A 36 -0.22 1.48 -14.43
N GLU A 37 0.42 2.62 -14.17
CA GLU A 37 0.34 3.32 -12.88
C GLU A 37 -1.13 3.71 -12.53
N ARG A 38 -1.53 3.44 -11.28
CA ARG A 38 -2.84 3.67 -10.67
C ARG A 38 -2.74 4.42 -9.33
N SER A 39 -1.74 5.27 -9.15
CA SER A 39 -1.54 6.08 -7.94
C SER A 39 -2.79 6.88 -7.54
N ALA A 40 -2.96 7.10 -6.23
CA ALA A 40 -4.07 7.85 -5.64
C ALA A 40 -5.48 7.33 -6.00
N CYS A 41 -5.62 6.05 -6.30
CA CYS A 41 -6.91 5.45 -6.66
C CYS A 41 -7.81 5.11 -5.47
N SER A 42 -7.36 5.28 -4.22
CA SER A 42 -8.06 4.74 -3.05
C SER A 42 -8.39 3.25 -3.26
N ASN A 43 -9.58 2.80 -2.85
CA ASN A 43 -10.05 1.43 -3.01
C ASN A 43 -11.03 1.26 -4.19
N ILE A 44 -10.68 1.76 -5.39
CA ILE A 44 -11.48 1.50 -6.60
C ILE A 44 -11.53 -0.01 -6.85
N PHE A 45 -12.75 -0.50 -7.10
CA PHE A 45 -13.06 -1.90 -7.37
C PHE A 45 -14.02 -1.99 -8.54
N THR A 46 -13.64 -2.73 -9.58
CA THR A 46 -14.36 -2.85 -10.85
C THR A 46 -15.43 -3.93 -10.74
N MET A 47 -16.69 -3.51 -10.62
CA MET A 47 -17.82 -4.44 -10.37
C MET A 47 -18.67 -4.75 -11.60
N ARG A 48 -18.78 -3.81 -12.54
CA ARG A 48 -19.75 -3.86 -13.65
C ARG A 48 -19.10 -4.14 -15.01
N ASP A 49 -17.85 -3.73 -15.15
CA ASP A 49 -17.10 -3.86 -16.40
C ASP A 49 -16.18 -5.08 -16.34
N GLU A 50 -15.84 -5.61 -17.51
CA GLU A 50 -14.90 -6.72 -17.62
C GLU A 50 -13.46 -6.23 -17.42
N LEU A 51 -12.65 -7.06 -16.75
CA LEU A 51 -11.21 -6.83 -16.62
C LEU A 51 -10.46 -7.53 -17.76
N HIS A 52 -9.59 -6.80 -18.44
CA HIS A 52 -8.66 -7.40 -19.38
C HIS A 52 -7.48 -8.00 -18.61
N VAL A 53 -7.31 -9.32 -18.69
CA VAL A 53 -6.23 -10.04 -18.00
C VAL A 53 -5.21 -10.53 -19.03
N ASN A 54 -3.96 -10.10 -18.88
CA ASN A 54 -2.86 -10.49 -19.76
C ASN A 54 -1.84 -11.32 -18.97
N ARG A 55 -1.72 -12.61 -19.30
CA ARG A 55 -0.67 -13.48 -18.75
C ARG A 55 0.68 -13.06 -19.33
N ARG A 56 1.63 -12.69 -18.47
CA ARG A 56 3.01 -12.35 -18.87
C ARG A 56 3.90 -13.58 -18.83
N ASN A 57 3.77 -14.41 -17.79
CA ASN A 57 4.40 -15.72 -17.69
C ASN A 57 3.61 -16.64 -16.75
N GLU A 58 4.20 -17.72 -16.26
CA GLU A 58 3.53 -18.66 -15.37
C GLU A 58 3.15 -18.07 -14.00
N TYR A 59 3.91 -17.08 -13.54
CA TYR A 59 3.80 -16.48 -12.22
C TYR A 59 3.28 -15.05 -12.25
N SER A 60 3.11 -14.42 -13.42
CA SER A 60 2.72 -13.01 -13.49
C SER A 60 1.63 -12.69 -14.52
N TYR A 61 0.71 -11.83 -14.09
CA TYR A 61 -0.44 -11.36 -14.85
C TYR A 61 -0.57 -9.84 -14.68
N SER A 62 -0.81 -9.12 -15.77
CA SER A 62 -1.19 -7.70 -15.71
C SER A 62 -2.66 -7.52 -16.03
N ILE A 63 -3.35 -6.63 -15.32
CA ILE A 63 -4.78 -6.37 -15.55
C ILE A 63 -5.07 -4.89 -15.82
N SER A 64 -6.18 -4.61 -16.52
CA SER A 64 -6.65 -3.24 -16.77
C SER A 64 -7.26 -2.54 -15.55
N GLY A 65 -7.35 -3.24 -14.41
CA GLY A 65 -7.98 -2.78 -13.18
C GLY A 65 -7.03 -2.10 -12.19
N TYR A 66 -7.44 -2.09 -10.93
CA TYR A 66 -6.78 -1.45 -9.80
C TYR A 66 -6.20 -2.48 -8.82
N PRO A 67 -5.41 -2.08 -7.81
CA PRO A 67 -4.82 -3.03 -6.85
C PRO A 67 -5.86 -3.92 -6.16
N ALA A 68 -7.04 -3.39 -5.84
CA ALA A 68 -8.12 -4.18 -5.25
C ALA A 68 -8.67 -5.25 -6.22
N ASP A 69 -8.76 -4.93 -7.52
CA ASP A 69 -9.14 -5.89 -8.56
C ASP A 69 -8.10 -6.99 -8.71
N CYS A 70 -6.80 -6.63 -8.63
CA CYS A 70 -5.70 -7.58 -8.70
C CYS A 70 -5.80 -8.63 -7.58
N VAL A 71 -6.06 -8.18 -6.36
CA VAL A 71 -6.23 -9.04 -5.19
C VAL A 71 -7.50 -9.89 -5.32
N SER A 72 -8.63 -9.30 -5.71
CA SER A 72 -9.86 -10.06 -5.93
C SER A 72 -9.66 -11.17 -6.97
N LEU A 73 -9.02 -10.84 -8.10
CA LEU A 73 -8.75 -11.82 -9.15
C LEU A 73 -7.84 -12.94 -8.62
N GLY A 74 -6.78 -12.60 -7.88
CA GLY A 74 -5.85 -13.59 -7.33
C GLY A 74 -6.46 -14.50 -6.27
N LEU A 75 -7.40 -14.00 -5.46
CA LEU A 75 -8.01 -14.78 -4.39
C LEU A 75 -9.28 -15.54 -4.81
N HIS A 76 -9.99 -15.09 -5.85
CA HIS A 76 -11.29 -15.63 -6.22
C HIS A 76 -11.36 -16.23 -7.63
N SER A 77 -10.24 -16.33 -8.34
CA SER A 77 -10.19 -17.03 -9.64
C SER A 77 -9.22 -18.20 -9.61
N ASP A 78 -9.33 -19.07 -10.62
CA ASP A 78 -8.51 -20.28 -10.73
C ASP A 78 -7.22 -20.06 -11.56
N ILE A 79 -6.82 -18.80 -11.81
CA ILE A 79 -5.64 -18.50 -12.65
C ILE A 79 -4.31 -18.66 -11.89
N ILE A 80 -4.35 -18.67 -10.56
CA ILE A 80 -3.25 -18.99 -9.66
C ILE A 80 -3.73 -19.92 -8.53
N PRO A 81 -2.84 -20.64 -7.83
CA PRO A 81 -3.21 -21.46 -6.68
C PRO A 81 -3.72 -20.63 -5.49
N ASP A 82 -4.34 -21.30 -4.49
CA ASP A 82 -4.72 -20.66 -3.22
C ASP A 82 -3.51 -20.01 -2.52
N ILE A 83 -3.72 -18.81 -2.00
CA ILE A 83 -2.69 -17.89 -1.50
C ILE A 83 -2.71 -17.84 0.03
N ASP A 84 -1.53 -17.85 0.65
CA ASP A 84 -1.37 -17.77 2.10
C ASP A 84 -1.29 -16.31 2.60
N LEU A 85 -0.68 -15.42 1.80
CA LEU A 85 -0.39 -14.03 2.16
C LEU A 85 -0.45 -13.12 0.93
N VAL A 86 -1.01 -11.91 1.09
CA VAL A 86 -0.96 -10.86 0.06
C VAL A 86 -0.01 -9.74 0.49
N ILE A 87 0.88 -9.32 -0.40
CA ILE A 87 1.76 -8.16 -0.17
C ILE A 87 1.55 -7.15 -1.30
N SER A 88 1.18 -5.93 -0.94
CA SER A 88 1.00 -4.82 -1.87
C SER A 88 2.15 -3.84 -1.74
N GLY A 89 2.94 -3.64 -2.81
CA GLY A 89 4.11 -2.76 -2.82
C GLY A 89 5.27 -3.30 -3.68
N ILE A 90 6.49 -2.76 -3.57
CA ILE A 90 6.89 -1.63 -2.71
C ILE A 90 6.53 -0.30 -3.38
N ASN A 91 5.68 0.51 -2.72
CA ASN A 91 5.29 1.82 -3.22
C ASN A 91 6.43 2.85 -3.15
N HIS A 92 6.57 3.67 -4.20
CA HIS A 92 7.47 4.82 -4.21
C HIS A 92 6.85 6.03 -3.49
N GLY A 93 7.20 6.19 -2.22
CA GLY A 93 6.64 7.20 -1.34
C GLY A 93 5.90 6.54 -0.17
N PRO A 94 6.01 7.10 1.04
CA PRO A 94 5.38 6.55 2.22
C PRO A 94 3.86 6.78 2.21
N ASN A 95 3.13 5.82 2.75
CA ASN A 95 1.69 5.91 3.00
C ASN A 95 1.47 6.07 4.52
N LEU A 96 1.37 7.32 4.99
CA LEU A 96 1.32 7.64 6.42
C LEU A 96 0.02 8.36 6.79
N GLY A 97 -0.42 8.16 8.03
CA GLY A 97 -1.56 8.87 8.58
C GLY A 97 -2.82 8.72 7.73
N ASP A 98 -3.51 9.82 7.44
CA ASP A 98 -4.73 9.82 6.63
C ASP A 98 -4.48 9.48 5.14
N ASP A 99 -3.24 9.52 4.63
CA ASP A 99 -2.94 9.25 3.21
C ASP A 99 -3.30 7.81 2.81
N ILE A 100 -3.32 6.91 3.79
CA ILE A 100 -3.71 5.51 3.61
C ILE A 100 -5.10 5.36 2.97
N HIS A 101 -5.98 6.35 3.13
CA HIS A 101 -7.33 6.31 2.59
C HIS A 101 -7.37 6.55 1.09
N PHE A 102 -6.34 7.20 0.54
CA PHE A 102 -6.21 7.50 -0.89
C PHE A 102 -5.24 6.56 -1.60
N SER A 103 -4.47 5.76 -0.85
CA SER A 103 -3.44 4.88 -1.36
C SER A 103 -3.99 3.60 -2.03
N GLY A 104 -3.52 3.34 -3.26
CA GLY A 104 -3.79 2.11 -3.98
C GLY A 104 -3.00 0.93 -3.41
N THR A 105 -1.73 1.15 -3.06
CA THR A 105 -0.92 0.15 -2.35
C THR A 105 -1.61 -0.34 -1.07
N VAL A 106 -2.10 0.59 -0.23
CA VAL A 106 -2.84 0.22 0.98
C VAL A 106 -4.17 -0.46 0.66
N ALA A 107 -4.88 -0.02 -0.38
CA ALA A 107 -6.13 -0.63 -0.85
C ALA A 107 -5.97 -2.11 -1.25
N GLY A 108 -4.87 -2.49 -1.90
CA GLY A 108 -4.58 -3.90 -2.21
C GLY A 108 -4.53 -4.76 -0.95
N ALA A 109 -3.74 -4.35 0.05
CA ALA A 109 -3.64 -5.07 1.32
C ALA A 109 -4.99 -5.08 2.08
N ARG A 110 -5.69 -3.94 2.13
CA ARG A 110 -7.02 -3.83 2.75
C ARG A 110 -8.04 -4.77 2.12
N THR A 111 -8.02 -4.92 0.80
CA THR A 111 -8.94 -5.81 0.06
C THR A 111 -8.68 -7.28 0.42
N SER A 112 -7.41 -7.69 0.53
CA SER A 112 -7.08 -9.04 1.01
C SER A 112 -7.65 -9.30 2.40
N PHE A 113 -7.50 -8.33 3.30
CA PHE A 113 -8.02 -8.44 4.66
C PHE A 113 -9.54 -8.55 4.70
N ILE A 114 -10.25 -7.77 3.86
CA ILE A 114 -11.71 -7.88 3.68
C ILE A 114 -12.10 -9.30 3.23
N PHE A 115 -11.28 -9.94 2.38
CA PHE A 115 -11.50 -11.31 1.92
C PHE A 115 -10.94 -12.38 2.86
N GLY A 116 -10.54 -12.01 4.08
CA GLY A 116 -10.15 -12.95 5.13
C GLY A 116 -8.76 -13.57 4.94
N LYS A 117 -7.88 -12.91 4.19
CA LYS A 117 -6.47 -13.31 4.03
C LYS A 117 -5.55 -12.25 4.63
N PRO A 118 -4.51 -12.66 5.38
CA PRO A 118 -3.59 -11.70 5.97
C PRO A 118 -2.83 -10.92 4.89
N SER A 119 -2.43 -9.69 5.21
CA SER A 119 -1.81 -8.83 4.22
C SER A 119 -0.86 -7.76 4.75
N LEU A 120 0.06 -7.34 3.88
CA LEU A 120 1.01 -6.26 4.12
C LEU A 120 0.90 -5.22 3.02
N ALA A 121 0.77 -3.94 3.38
CA ALA A 121 1.07 -2.81 2.49
C ALA A 121 2.50 -2.35 2.79
N VAL A 122 3.35 -2.22 1.77
CA VAL A 122 4.77 -1.91 1.92
C VAL A 122 5.12 -0.69 1.08
N SER A 123 5.71 0.30 1.72
CA SER A 123 6.10 1.57 1.11
C SER A 123 7.52 1.95 1.53
N ILE A 124 8.22 2.71 0.69
CA ILE A 124 9.53 3.27 1.00
C ILE A 124 9.51 4.80 0.91
N ASP A 125 10.25 5.48 1.78
CA ASP A 125 10.26 6.94 1.90
C ASP A 125 11.01 7.68 0.76
N SER A 126 10.57 7.51 -0.49
CA SER A 126 11.29 7.95 -1.69
C SER A 126 10.42 8.75 -2.67
N PHE A 127 9.80 9.85 -2.21
CA PHE A 127 8.88 10.66 -3.03
C PHE A 127 9.47 11.26 -4.33
N HIS A 128 10.77 11.59 -4.36
CA HIS A 128 11.35 12.40 -5.42
C HIS A 128 12.28 11.66 -6.37
N ALA A 129 12.72 10.45 -6.01
CA ALA A 129 13.68 9.67 -6.78
C ALA A 129 13.53 8.19 -6.46
N ALA A 130 13.96 7.34 -7.40
CA ALA A 130 14.10 5.91 -7.15
C ALA A 130 14.98 5.68 -5.91
N SER A 131 14.56 4.76 -5.05
CA SER A 131 15.33 4.41 -3.85
C SER A 131 16.37 3.36 -4.18
N PRO A 132 17.64 3.55 -3.78
CA PRO A 132 18.65 2.48 -3.88
C PRO A 132 18.40 1.35 -2.87
N PHE A 133 17.44 1.48 -1.95
CA PHE A 133 17.24 0.56 -0.81
C PHE A 133 16.03 -0.38 -0.98
N LEU A 134 15.54 -0.57 -2.22
CA LEU A 134 14.44 -1.50 -2.51
C LEU A 134 14.81 -2.96 -2.19
N ILE A 135 16.08 -3.35 -2.41
CA ILE A 135 16.56 -4.70 -2.09
C ILE A 135 16.57 -4.91 -0.57
N GLU A 136 17.07 -3.94 0.19
CA GLU A 136 17.10 -3.94 1.65
C GLU A 136 15.69 -4.01 2.24
N THR A 137 14.78 -3.20 1.68
CA THR A 137 13.35 -3.22 2.06
C THR A 137 12.74 -4.59 1.79
N SER A 138 12.98 -5.17 0.62
CA SER A 138 12.47 -6.50 0.27
C SER A 138 13.04 -7.60 1.17
N ARG A 139 14.34 -7.51 1.53
CA ARG A 139 14.98 -8.42 2.49
C ARG A 139 14.41 -8.27 3.89
N PHE A 140 14.10 -7.05 4.31
CA PHE A 140 13.39 -6.80 5.56
C PHE A 140 12.03 -7.50 5.56
N ILE A 141 11.23 -7.36 4.50
CA ILE A 141 9.93 -8.03 4.37
C ILE A 141 10.09 -9.56 4.36
N SER A 142 11.04 -10.09 3.59
CA SER A 142 11.34 -11.53 3.56
C SER A 142 11.70 -12.08 4.95
N LYS A 143 12.44 -11.31 5.75
CA LYS A 143 12.74 -11.67 7.14
C LYS A 143 11.50 -11.57 8.02
N PHE A 144 10.75 -10.47 7.93
CA PHE A 144 9.56 -10.20 8.74
C PHE A 144 8.53 -11.33 8.63
N ILE A 145 8.20 -11.76 7.42
CA ILE A 145 7.21 -12.84 7.20
C ILE A 145 7.68 -14.22 7.68
N LYS A 146 8.97 -14.42 7.92
CA LYS A 146 9.53 -15.67 8.46
C LYS A 146 9.61 -15.67 9.97
N THR A 147 9.92 -14.51 10.57
CA THR A 147 10.17 -14.41 12.01
C THR A 147 8.94 -14.06 12.81
N GLU A 148 8.04 -13.28 12.23
CA GLU A 148 6.81 -12.87 12.90
C GLU A 148 5.68 -13.85 12.57
N THR A 149 4.89 -14.20 13.57
CA THR A 149 3.61 -14.88 13.33
C THR A 149 2.64 -13.82 12.86
N ILE A 150 2.23 -13.87 11.59
CA ILE A 150 1.20 -12.99 11.02
C ILE A 150 -0.16 -13.64 11.30
N PRO A 151 -1.02 -13.06 12.16
CA PRO A 151 -2.36 -13.58 12.40
C PRO A 151 -3.17 -13.68 11.11
N ALA A 152 -4.12 -14.61 11.04
CA ALA A 152 -4.99 -14.74 9.87
C ALA A 152 -5.85 -13.48 9.62
N ASP A 153 -6.14 -12.72 10.67
CA ASP A 153 -6.84 -11.45 10.68
C ASP A 153 -5.89 -10.25 10.75
N ALA A 154 -4.68 -10.38 10.19
CA ALA A 154 -3.70 -9.29 10.19
C ALA A 154 -3.69 -8.49 8.89
N TYR A 155 -3.62 -7.17 9.05
CA TYR A 155 -3.43 -6.21 7.99
C TYR A 155 -2.45 -5.16 8.50
N PHE A 156 -1.25 -5.12 7.94
CA PHE A 156 -0.20 -4.18 8.36
C PHE A 156 0.12 -3.17 7.28
N ASN A 157 0.34 -1.92 7.68
CA ASN A 157 0.94 -0.89 6.84
C ASN A 157 2.39 -0.67 7.29
N ILE A 158 3.34 -0.88 6.38
CA ILE A 158 4.78 -0.83 6.65
C ILE A 158 5.41 0.28 5.82
N ASN A 159 6.10 1.19 6.50
CA ASN A 159 6.87 2.26 5.86
C ASN A 159 8.35 2.13 6.20
N TYR A 160 9.18 1.94 5.17
CA TYR A 160 10.61 1.76 5.29
C TYR A 160 11.35 3.10 5.05
N PRO A 161 12.26 3.54 5.95
CA PRO A 161 13.05 4.75 5.73
C PRO A 161 13.96 4.57 4.52
N ASN A 162 14.07 5.61 3.68
CA ASN A 162 15.00 5.62 2.54
C ASN A 162 16.45 5.86 3.00
N LEU A 163 16.95 4.95 3.84
CA LEU A 163 18.23 5.00 4.53
C LEU A 163 18.95 3.65 4.43
N THR A 164 20.26 3.66 4.69
CA THR A 164 21.02 2.40 4.78
C THR A 164 20.58 1.60 6.01
N ALA A 165 20.77 0.29 5.98
CA ALA A 165 20.45 -0.57 7.12
C ALA A 165 21.22 -0.19 8.41
N ALA A 166 22.39 0.45 8.30
CA ALA A 166 23.17 0.91 9.44
C ALA A 166 22.62 2.17 10.10
N ASP A 167 21.92 3.02 9.33
CA ASP A 167 21.34 4.27 9.80
C ASP A 167 19.92 4.09 10.37
N ILE A 168 19.28 2.93 10.08
CA ILE A 168 17.98 2.56 10.62
C ILE A 168 18.15 2.10 12.07
N LYS A 169 17.48 2.80 12.99
CA LYS A 169 17.58 2.58 14.45
C LYS A 169 16.79 1.35 14.93
N GLY A 170 15.93 0.78 14.09
CA GLY A 170 15.15 -0.41 14.38
C GLY A 170 13.72 -0.33 13.85
N VAL A 171 12.85 -1.17 14.40
CA VAL A 171 11.42 -1.25 14.08
C VAL A 171 10.60 -0.62 15.21
N LYS A 172 9.56 0.13 14.85
CA LYS A 172 8.53 0.60 15.77
C LYS A 172 7.15 0.19 15.30
N TYR A 173 6.39 -0.41 16.20
CA TYR A 173 4.95 -0.54 16.03
C TYR A 173 4.27 0.80 16.33
N THR A 174 3.44 1.27 15.41
CA THR A 174 2.97 2.65 15.38
C THR A 174 1.45 2.77 15.29
N SER A 175 0.92 3.94 15.64
CA SER A 175 -0.41 4.38 15.23
C SER A 175 -0.33 5.23 13.97
N LEU A 176 -1.45 5.47 13.30
CA LEU A 176 -1.53 6.48 12.24
C LEU A 176 -1.32 7.88 12.80
N SER A 177 -0.57 8.72 12.09
CA SER A 177 -0.50 10.16 12.33
C SER A 177 -1.75 10.88 11.81
N LYS A 178 -1.95 12.13 12.23
CA LYS A 178 -2.98 13.00 11.64
C LYS A 178 -2.35 13.89 10.58
N ARG A 179 -2.85 13.83 9.36
CA ARG A 179 -2.43 14.70 8.25
C ARG A 179 -3.31 15.96 8.20
N ILE A 180 -2.68 17.10 7.98
CA ILE A 180 -3.32 18.40 7.82
C ILE A 180 -3.00 18.91 6.41
N TYR A 181 -3.97 18.76 5.52
CA TYR A 181 -3.87 19.17 4.12
C TYR A 181 -4.14 20.67 4.00
N LYS A 182 -3.12 21.45 3.62
CA LYS A 182 -3.25 22.90 3.37
C LYS A 182 -3.31 23.19 1.88
N ASP A 183 -4.32 22.61 1.26
CA ASP A 183 -4.49 22.61 -0.18
C ASP A 183 -5.19 23.86 -0.72
N LYS A 184 -4.80 24.26 -1.93
CA LYS A 184 -5.37 25.36 -2.69
C LYS A 184 -5.43 24.99 -4.17
N TYR A 185 -6.57 25.29 -4.79
CA TYR A 185 -6.67 25.23 -6.24
C TYR A 185 -6.26 26.56 -6.86
N GLN A 186 -5.44 26.50 -7.90
CA GLN A 186 -5.10 27.64 -8.73
C GLN A 186 -5.61 27.42 -10.15
N MET A 187 -6.24 28.45 -10.71
CA MET A 187 -6.69 28.42 -12.09
C MET A 187 -5.48 28.44 -13.04
N THR A 188 -5.54 27.55 -14.03
CA THR A 188 -4.62 27.47 -15.15
C THR A 188 -5.36 27.94 -16.41
N THR A 189 -4.62 28.49 -17.38
CA THR A 189 -5.21 29.19 -18.54
C THR A 189 -6.12 28.27 -19.37
N THR A 190 -7.26 28.83 -19.78
CA THR A 190 -8.16 28.26 -20.78
C THR A 190 -8.56 29.38 -21.74
N ASP A 191 -8.81 29.04 -23.00
CA ASP A 191 -9.23 29.99 -24.04
C ASP A 191 -10.76 30.17 -24.08
N ASP A 192 -11.50 29.39 -23.28
CA ASP A 192 -12.98 29.35 -23.25
C ASP A 192 -13.49 30.00 -21.95
N PRO A 193 -14.33 31.05 -22.02
CA PRO A 193 -14.82 31.76 -20.83
C PRO A 193 -15.68 30.90 -19.89
N ASP A 194 -16.24 29.78 -20.35
CA ASP A 194 -17.08 28.89 -19.54
C ASP A 194 -16.35 27.61 -19.07
N GLN A 195 -15.05 27.46 -19.39
CA GLN A 195 -14.24 26.33 -18.96
C GLN A 195 -13.07 26.78 -18.11
N PHE A 196 -12.84 26.09 -16.99
CA PHE A 196 -11.72 26.35 -16.09
C PHE A 196 -10.90 25.09 -15.90
N LYS A 197 -9.58 25.22 -15.97
CA LYS A 197 -8.65 24.17 -15.56
C LYS A 197 -8.06 24.57 -14.22
N MET A 198 -8.16 23.72 -13.22
CA MET A 198 -7.65 24.00 -11.88
C MET A 198 -6.56 23.00 -11.53
N LYS A 199 -5.44 23.49 -10.99
CA LYS A 199 -4.38 22.63 -10.48
C LYS A 199 -4.29 22.75 -8.96
N LEU A 200 -4.21 21.61 -8.29
CA LEU A 200 -4.03 21.52 -6.85
C LEU A 200 -2.58 21.80 -6.48
N TYR A 201 -2.39 22.65 -5.48
CA TYR A 201 -1.12 22.90 -4.83
C TYR A 201 -1.33 22.90 -3.32
N GLY A 202 -0.39 22.35 -2.57
CA GLY A 202 -0.52 22.30 -1.13
C GLY A 202 0.75 21.83 -0.46
N ILE A 203 0.72 21.91 0.86
CA ILE A 203 1.66 21.24 1.74
C ILE A 203 0.86 20.38 2.70
N ILE A 204 1.43 19.24 3.07
CA ILE A 204 0.86 18.35 4.07
C ILE A 204 1.67 18.57 5.34
N GLU A 205 1.02 19.06 6.38
CA GLU A 205 1.57 19.06 7.73
C GLU A 205 1.11 17.79 8.45
N THR A 206 1.84 17.39 9.48
CA THR A 206 1.51 16.20 10.26
C THR A 206 1.55 16.52 11.75
N GLU A 207 0.49 16.15 12.47
CA GLU A 207 0.54 16.18 13.93
C GLU A 207 1.45 15.04 14.40
N SER A 208 2.60 15.42 14.94
CA SER A 208 3.60 14.47 15.40
C SER A 208 3.34 14.03 16.85
N SER A 209 3.42 12.73 17.07
CA SER A 209 3.35 12.08 18.37
C SER A 209 4.38 10.96 18.37
N ALA A 210 5.04 10.72 19.51
CA ALA A 210 6.15 9.76 19.62
C ALA A 210 5.81 8.32 19.21
N TRP A 211 4.52 8.02 19.07
CA TRP A 211 3.94 6.71 18.76
C TRP A 211 3.43 6.57 17.33
N ASN A 212 3.41 7.65 16.54
CA ASN A 212 2.84 7.60 15.20
C ASN A 212 3.86 7.23 14.12
N ASP A 213 3.33 6.77 12.99
CA ASP A 213 4.07 6.31 11.82
C ASP A 213 5.02 7.38 11.25
N SER A 214 4.54 8.62 11.10
CA SER A 214 5.35 9.73 10.61
C SER A 214 6.52 10.04 11.54
N PHE A 215 6.30 10.10 12.86
CA PHE A 215 7.38 10.30 13.82
C PHE A 215 8.42 9.18 13.75
N ALA A 216 7.99 7.91 13.64
CA ALA A 216 8.91 6.79 13.53
C ALA A 216 9.80 6.92 12.28
N LEU A 217 9.20 7.21 11.12
CA LEU A 217 9.91 7.36 9.85
C LEU A 217 10.90 8.54 9.90
N GLU A 218 10.45 9.72 10.35
CA GLU A 218 11.28 10.92 10.55
C GLU A 218 12.46 10.69 11.50
N ASN A 219 12.32 9.75 12.45
CA ASN A 219 13.34 9.42 13.44
C ASN A 219 14.19 8.20 13.06
N ALA A 220 14.16 7.77 11.80
CA ALA A 220 14.92 6.65 11.24
C ALA A 220 14.54 5.28 11.81
N TYR A 221 13.25 5.05 12.08
CA TYR A 221 12.69 3.74 12.39
C TYR A 221 11.81 3.24 11.24
N ILE A 222 11.81 1.93 11.01
CA ILE A 222 10.78 1.28 10.20
C ILE A 222 9.47 1.35 10.98
N SER A 223 8.43 1.90 10.37
CA SER A 223 7.09 1.98 10.94
C SER A 223 6.28 0.75 10.52
N ILE A 224 5.63 0.11 11.50
CA ILE A 224 4.66 -0.97 11.27
C ILE A 224 3.38 -0.63 12.02
N THR A 225 2.34 -0.28 11.29
CA THR A 225 1.03 0.05 11.86
C THR A 225 0.08 -1.14 11.65
N PRO A 226 -0.40 -1.83 12.70
CA PRO A 226 -1.53 -2.75 12.59
C PRO A 226 -2.80 -1.96 12.26
N MET A 227 -3.54 -2.44 11.27
CA MET A 227 -4.68 -1.75 10.70
C MET A 227 -5.98 -2.50 10.97
N SER A 228 -7.08 -1.75 11.02
CA SER A 228 -8.45 -2.28 11.02
C SER A 228 -9.28 -1.53 9.98
N ILE A 229 -10.40 -2.11 9.56
CA ILE A 229 -11.36 -1.52 8.60
C ILE A 229 -12.64 -1.03 9.27
N ASP A 230 -12.93 -1.51 10.48
CA ASP A 230 -14.12 -1.09 11.21
C ASP A 230 -13.90 0.34 11.73
N SER A 231 -14.48 1.30 11.02
CA SER A 231 -14.42 2.71 11.35
C SER A 231 -15.55 3.16 12.28
N THR A 232 -16.27 2.22 12.91
CA THR A 232 -17.30 2.56 13.90
C THR A 232 -16.64 3.24 15.09
N ASP A 233 -17.04 4.48 15.38
CA ASP A 233 -16.67 5.13 16.63
C ASP A 233 -17.48 4.52 17.78
N TYR A 234 -16.97 3.42 18.34
CA TYR A 234 -17.61 2.70 19.44
C TYR A 234 -17.77 3.57 20.70
N ASN A 235 -16.91 4.57 20.91
CA ASN A 235 -17.05 5.50 22.02
C ASN A 235 -18.24 6.44 21.81
N LEU A 236 -18.41 6.98 20.60
CA LEU A 236 -19.57 7.78 20.24
C LEU A 236 -20.86 6.95 20.21
N LEU A 237 -20.83 5.77 19.61
CA LEU A 237 -21.95 4.83 19.56
C LEU A 237 -22.47 4.54 20.98
N LYS A 238 -21.56 4.24 21.92
CA LYS A 238 -21.89 4.01 23.32
C LYS A 238 -22.58 5.22 23.95
N LYS A 239 -22.15 6.46 23.65
CA LYS A 239 -22.80 7.69 24.16
C LYS A 239 -24.21 7.87 23.59
N LEU A 240 -24.42 7.55 22.31
CA LEU A 240 -25.71 7.69 21.64
C LEU A 240 -26.74 6.66 22.11
N GLN A 241 -26.31 5.43 22.42
CA GLN A 241 -27.19 4.38 22.94
C GLN A 241 -27.65 4.59 24.39
N THR A 242 -26.97 5.48 25.13
CA THR A 242 -27.33 5.81 26.52
C THR A 242 -28.25 7.03 26.64
N GLN A 243 -28.67 7.62 25.52
CA GLN A 243 -29.71 8.67 25.44
C GLN A 243 -31.09 8.04 25.23
#